data_AF-A0A538KAQ0-F1
#
_entry.id   AF-A0A538KAQ0-F1
#
_cell.length_a   1.000
_cell.length_b   1.000
_cell.length_c   1.000
_cell.angle_alpha   90.00
_cell.angle_beta   90.00
_cell.angle_gamma   90.00
#
_symmetry.space_group_name_H-M   'P 1'
#
loop_
_entity.id
_entity.type
_entity.pdbx_description
1 polymer ?
#
loop_
_entity_poly.entity_id
_entity_poly.type
_entity_poly.pdbx_seq_one_letter_code
_entity_poly.pdbx_strand_id
1 'polypeptide(L)'
;MGSKSDLPAMEAAEKELQERGIRCEVRVMSAHREPDKVADYARNARMRGLRVIIAGAGLSAALPGVVAAHSELPVIGVPLTTRTSVAGGLDALLSITQMPPGVPVACVGIDSARNAAVLAARILAA
;
A
#
# COMPACT_ATOMS: atom_id res chain seq x y z
N MET A 1 -2.72 -1.12 -5.51
CA MET A 1 -1.68 -2.12 -5.85
C MET A 1 -1.11 -1.83 -7.23
N GLY A 2 0.12 -2.28 -7.51
CA GLY A 2 0.87 -1.92 -8.72
C GLY A 2 0.52 -2.72 -9.98
N SER A 3 -0.02 -3.92 -9.79
CA SER A 3 -0.39 -4.85 -10.86
C SER A 3 -1.68 -5.61 -10.53
N LYS A 4 -2.41 -6.07 -11.55
CA LYS A 4 -3.55 -6.98 -11.35
C LYS A 4 -3.12 -8.32 -10.74
N SER A 5 -1.88 -8.74 -10.98
CA SER A 5 -1.31 -9.95 -10.38
C SER A 5 -1.19 -9.88 -8.84
N ASP A 6 -1.22 -8.67 -8.28
CA ASP A 6 -1.13 -8.45 -6.84
C ASP A 6 -2.48 -8.63 -6.13
N LEU A 7 -3.58 -8.67 -6.89
CA LEU A 7 -4.95 -8.70 -6.36
C LEU A 7 -5.18 -9.89 -5.41
N PRO A 8 -4.79 -11.15 -5.74
CA PRO A 8 -5.02 -12.28 -4.84
C PRO A 8 -4.35 -12.12 -3.47
N ALA A 9 -3.18 -11.48 -3.40
CA ALA A 9 -2.50 -11.20 -2.14
C ALA A 9 -3.20 -10.08 -1.35
N MET A 10 -3.68 -9.06 -2.05
CA MET A 10 -4.29 -7.86 -1.46
C MET A 10 -5.76 -8.06 -1.06
N GLU A 11 -6.47 -9.04 -1.61
CA GLU A 11 -7.85 -9.40 -1.24
C GLU A 11 -8.02 -9.66 0.27
N ALA A 12 -6.96 -10.18 0.93
CA ALA A 12 -6.97 -10.38 2.37
C ALA A 12 -7.13 -9.08 3.17
N ALA A 13 -6.69 -7.94 2.64
CA ALA A 13 -6.93 -6.62 3.25
C ALA A 13 -8.39 -6.20 3.07
N GLU A 14 -8.94 -6.32 1.86
CA GLU A 14 -10.33 -5.95 1.57
C GLU A 14 -11.31 -6.76 2.42
N LYS A 15 -11.10 -8.08 2.49
CA LYS A 15 -11.92 -8.97 3.32
C LYS A 15 -11.90 -8.59 4.80
N GLU A 16 -10.72 -8.34 5.36
CA GLU A 16 -10.58 -7.95 6.77
C GLU A 16 -11.24 -6.59 7.06
N LEU A 17 -11.16 -5.62 6.14
CA LEU A 17 -11.87 -4.34 6.28
C LEU A 17 -13.39 -4.53 6.20
N GLN A 18 -13.87 -5.37 5.29
CA GLN A 18 -15.29 -5.70 5.14
C GLN A 18 -15.86 -6.38 6.39
N GLU A 19 -15.14 -7.35 6.96
CA GLU A 19 -15.53 -8.03 8.22
C GLU A 19 -15.68 -7.04 9.39
N ARG A 20 -14.95 -5.91 9.34
CA ARG A 20 -15.02 -4.82 10.32
C ARG A 20 -16.04 -3.73 9.98
N GLY A 21 -16.74 -3.84 8.84
CA GLY A 21 -17.66 -2.82 8.36
C GLY A 21 -16.97 -1.52 7.88
N ILE A 22 -15.67 -1.57 7.58
CA ILE A 22 -14.90 -0.44 7.07
C ILE A 22 -14.98 -0.44 5.54
N ARG A 23 -15.55 0.61 4.95
CA ARG A 23 -15.61 0.77 3.51
C ARG A 23 -14.23 1.06 2.93
N CYS A 24 -13.87 0.38 1.86
CA CYS A 24 -12.65 0.63 1.10
C CYS A 24 -12.93 0.70 -0.41
N GLU A 25 -11.97 1.24 -1.16
CA GLU A 25 -11.96 1.15 -2.62
C GLU A 25 -10.67 0.45 -3.06
N VAL A 26 -10.77 -0.35 -4.13
CA VAL A 26 -9.63 -1.05 -4.71
C VAL A 26 -9.24 -0.41 -6.04
N ARG A 27 -7.93 -0.19 -6.22
CA ARG A 27 -7.35 0.37 -7.44
C ARG A 27 -6.08 -0.37 -7.84
N VAL A 28 -5.95 -0.58 -9.14
CA VAL A 28 -4.73 -1.05 -9.79
C VAL A 28 -4.12 0.13 -10.55
N MET A 29 -2.96 0.58 -10.09
CA MET A 29 -2.22 1.71 -10.66
C MET A 29 -0.74 1.54 -10.36
N SER A 30 0.09 1.70 -11.38
CA SER A 30 1.53 1.41 -11.28
C SER A 30 2.34 2.69 -11.12
N ALA A 31 3.14 2.80 -10.06
CA ALA A 31 4.04 3.94 -9.87
C ALA A 31 5.07 4.10 -11.00
N HIS A 32 5.49 2.99 -11.62
CA HIS A 32 6.48 3.03 -12.71
C HIS A 32 5.86 3.30 -14.09
N ARG A 33 4.59 2.93 -14.31
CA ARG A 33 3.96 2.99 -15.65
C ARG A 33 2.92 4.11 -15.77
N GLU A 34 2.33 4.52 -14.65
CA GLU A 34 1.29 5.53 -14.58
C GLU A 34 1.57 6.52 -13.41
N PRO A 35 2.76 7.14 -13.34
CA PRO A 35 3.17 7.95 -12.19
C PRO A 35 2.23 9.12 -11.88
N ASP A 36 1.78 9.85 -12.91
CA ASP A 36 0.88 10.99 -12.74
C ASP A 36 -0.47 10.58 -12.16
N LYS A 37 -1.01 9.44 -12.62
CA LYS A 37 -2.27 8.88 -12.10
C LYS A 37 -2.15 8.49 -10.63
N VAL A 38 -1.01 7.92 -10.21
CA VAL A 38 -0.76 7.59 -8.80
C VAL A 38 -0.65 8.86 -7.98
N ALA A 39 0.10 9.87 -8.46
CA ALA A 39 0.26 11.15 -7.79
C ALA A 39 -1.10 11.86 -7.62
N ASP A 40 -1.91 11.91 -8.67
CA ASP A 40 -3.24 12.53 -8.63
C ASP A 40 -4.19 11.78 -7.70
N TYR A 41 -4.16 10.44 -7.70
CA TYR A 41 -4.94 9.66 -6.75
C TYR A 41 -4.55 9.97 -5.30
N ALA A 42 -3.26 10.05 -5.01
CA ALA A 42 -2.71 10.29 -3.68
C ALA A 42 -3.00 11.72 -3.18
N ARG A 43 -2.80 12.75 -4.01
CA ARG A 43 -3.09 14.16 -3.69
C ARG A 43 -4.56 14.38 -3.36
N ASN A 44 -5.43 13.77 -4.15
CA ASN A 44 -6.87 13.96 -4.02
C ASN A 44 -7.54 12.99 -3.03
N ALA A 45 -6.79 12.02 -2.47
CA ALA A 45 -7.33 10.98 -1.60
C ALA A 45 -8.15 11.54 -0.42
N ARG A 46 -7.60 12.53 0.28
CA ARG A 46 -8.25 13.17 1.44
C ARG A 46 -9.56 13.85 1.06
N MET A 47 -9.60 14.55 -0.08
CA MET A 47 -10.81 15.24 -0.56
C MET A 47 -11.93 14.27 -0.92
N ARG A 48 -11.59 13.03 -1.30
CA ARG A 48 -12.55 11.96 -1.57
C ARG A 48 -13.01 11.22 -0.31
N GLY A 49 -12.58 11.66 0.87
CA GLY A 49 -12.95 11.07 2.16
C GLY A 49 -12.11 9.88 2.59
N LEU A 50 -11.00 9.57 1.89
CA LEU A 50 -10.07 8.55 2.36
C LEU A 50 -9.34 9.02 3.62
N ARG A 51 -9.03 8.06 4.49
CA ARG A 51 -8.41 8.31 5.81
C ARG A 51 -7.10 7.56 6.01
N VAL A 52 -6.92 6.42 5.35
CA VAL A 52 -5.71 5.59 5.35
C VAL A 52 -5.56 4.99 3.94
N ILE A 53 -4.33 4.86 3.44
CA ILE A 53 -4.06 4.19 2.16
C ILE A 53 -3.23 2.94 2.40
N ILE A 54 -3.67 1.80 1.87
CA ILE A 54 -2.89 0.56 1.83
C ILE A 54 -2.34 0.37 0.40
N ALA A 55 -1.02 0.28 0.27
CA ALA A 55 -0.33 0.14 -1.00
C ALA A 55 0.52 -1.15 -1.03
N GLY A 56 0.16 -2.07 -1.92
CA GLY A 56 0.94 -3.29 -2.17
C GLY A 56 1.77 -3.21 -3.45
N ALA A 57 3.03 -3.63 -3.38
CA ALA A 57 3.95 -3.74 -4.52
C ALA A 57 5.08 -4.75 -4.25
N GLY A 58 5.61 -5.36 -5.32
CA GLY A 58 6.76 -6.26 -5.27
C GLY A 58 7.99 -5.72 -6.03
N LEU A 59 9.10 -6.47 -5.96
CA LEU A 59 10.41 -6.12 -6.56
C LEU A 59 10.92 -4.76 -6.06
N SER A 60 11.28 -3.85 -6.96
CA SER A 60 11.54 -2.44 -6.64
C SER A 60 10.22 -1.74 -6.28
N ALA A 61 9.72 -2.00 -5.07
CA ALA A 61 8.35 -1.71 -4.65
C ALA A 61 8.12 -0.22 -4.33
N ALA A 62 8.11 0.64 -5.37
CA ALA A 62 8.04 2.09 -5.22
C ALA A 62 6.65 2.65 -4.86
N LEU A 63 5.57 1.90 -5.10
CA LEU A 63 4.20 2.43 -4.97
C LEU A 63 3.89 3.04 -3.59
N PRO A 64 4.21 2.41 -2.45
CA PRO A 64 3.91 2.99 -1.14
C PRO A 64 4.64 4.31 -0.91
N GLY A 65 5.93 4.39 -1.28
CA GLY A 65 6.71 5.61 -1.14
C GLY A 65 6.20 6.75 -2.02
N VAL A 66 5.83 6.47 -3.28
CA VAL A 66 5.27 7.48 -4.20
C VAL A 66 3.92 8.00 -3.69
N VAL A 67 3.06 7.12 -3.16
CA VAL A 67 1.79 7.55 -2.55
C VAL A 67 2.05 8.43 -1.33
N ALA A 68 2.98 8.06 -0.46
CA ALA A 68 3.34 8.84 0.74
C ALA A 68 3.94 10.21 0.38
N ALA A 69 4.71 10.31 -0.71
CA ALA A 69 5.27 11.58 -1.18
C ALA A 69 4.20 12.56 -1.70
N HIS A 70 3.00 12.08 -2.00
CA HIS A 70 1.91 12.87 -2.59
C HIS A 70 0.65 12.94 -1.72
N SER A 71 0.67 12.40 -0.50
CA SER A 71 -0.48 12.42 0.41
C SER A 71 -0.05 12.73 1.84
N GLU A 72 -0.87 13.51 2.54
CA GLU A 72 -0.75 13.70 3.99
C GLU A 72 -1.41 12.56 4.78
N LEU A 73 -2.09 11.63 4.11
CA LEU A 73 -2.74 10.50 4.77
C LEU A 73 -1.70 9.45 5.20
N PRO A 74 -1.94 8.73 6.30
CA PRO A 74 -1.16 7.55 6.65
C PRO A 74 -1.12 6.54 5.50
N VAL A 75 0.09 6.14 5.10
CA VAL A 75 0.32 5.12 4.07
C VAL A 75 0.90 3.86 4.70
N ILE A 76 0.23 2.74 4.47
CA ILE A 76 0.66 1.41 4.90
C ILE A 76 1.19 0.66 3.67
N GLY A 77 2.45 0.26 3.71
CA GLY A 77 3.11 -0.48 2.63
C GLY A 77 3.07 -1.99 2.88
N VAL A 78 2.65 -2.75 1.86
CA VAL A 78 2.67 -4.22 1.87
C VAL A 78 3.71 -4.70 0.85
N PRO A 79 4.86 -5.23 1.29
CA PRO A 79 5.81 -5.85 0.40
C PRO A 79 5.24 -7.16 -0.14
N LEU A 80 5.16 -7.29 -1.46
CA LEU A 80 4.58 -8.46 -2.13
C LEU A 80 5.66 -9.31 -2.77
N THR A 81 5.55 -10.63 -2.61
CA THR A 81 6.42 -11.57 -3.33
C THR A 81 5.92 -11.80 -4.74
N THR A 82 6.88 -12.04 -5.64
CA THR A 82 6.63 -12.50 -7.00
C THR A 82 7.59 -13.65 -7.32
N ARG A 83 7.41 -14.31 -8.47
CA ARG A 83 8.33 -15.37 -8.92
C ARG A 83 9.78 -14.90 -9.07
N THR A 84 10.00 -13.61 -9.29
CA THR A 84 11.33 -13.02 -9.49
C THR A 84 11.83 -12.24 -8.28
N SER A 85 11.13 -12.33 -7.13
CA SER A 85 11.57 -11.66 -5.92
C SER A 85 12.89 -12.21 -5.40
N VAL A 86 13.77 -11.32 -5.00
CA VAL A 86 15.06 -11.68 -4.39
C VAL A 86 14.86 -12.05 -2.94
N ALA A 87 15.48 -13.17 -2.51
CA ALA A 87 15.50 -13.65 -1.13
C ALA A 87 14.10 -13.67 -0.46
N GLY A 88 13.08 -14.11 -1.19
CA GLY A 88 11.72 -14.23 -0.66
C GLY A 88 10.99 -12.90 -0.42
N GLY A 89 11.36 -11.83 -1.13
CA GLY A 89 10.71 -10.52 -1.03
C GLY A 89 11.49 -9.48 -0.23
N LEU A 90 12.77 -9.75 0.07
CA LEU A 90 13.64 -8.80 0.76
C LEU A 90 13.84 -7.51 -0.05
N ASP A 91 13.86 -7.62 -1.38
CA ASP A 91 13.86 -6.49 -2.31
C ASP A 91 12.67 -5.55 -2.09
N ALA A 92 11.45 -6.10 -2.04
CA ALA A 92 10.24 -5.33 -1.80
C ALA A 92 10.20 -4.75 -0.39
N LEU A 93 10.60 -5.54 0.62
CA LEU A 93 10.62 -5.10 2.02
C LEU A 93 11.53 -3.89 2.21
N LEU A 94 12.78 -3.99 1.73
CA LEU A 94 13.73 -2.88 1.83
C LEU A 94 13.30 -1.67 1.01
N SER A 95 12.72 -1.87 -0.17
CA SER A 95 12.18 -0.79 -1.01
C SER A 95 11.08 0.02 -0.32
N ILE A 96 10.27 -0.62 0.53
CA ILE A 96 9.14 0.02 1.22
C ILE A 96 9.57 0.62 2.57
N THR A 97 10.37 -0.10 3.35
CA THR A 97 10.67 0.28 4.74
C THR A 97 11.76 1.35 4.85
N GLN A 98 12.70 1.43 3.91
CA GLN A 98 13.86 2.32 3.99
C GLN A 98 13.55 3.72 3.42
N MET A 99 12.46 4.34 3.89
CA MET A 99 12.10 5.71 3.49
C MET A 99 13.03 6.75 4.13
N PRO A 100 13.37 7.84 3.43
CA PRO A 100 14.13 8.94 4.01
C PRO A 100 13.30 9.73 5.05
N PRO A 101 13.95 10.48 5.95
CA PRO A 101 13.26 11.36 6.88
C PRO A 101 12.29 12.33 6.17
N GLY A 102 11.08 12.48 6.72
CA GLY A 102 10.06 13.40 6.22
C GLY A 102 8.93 12.75 5.41
N VAL A 103 9.12 11.53 4.88
CA VAL A 103 8.09 10.84 4.06
C VAL A 103 7.89 9.40 4.57
N PRO A 104 7.20 9.21 5.71
CA PRO A 104 7.11 7.90 6.34
C PRO A 104 6.14 6.94 5.61
N VAL A 105 6.46 5.65 5.65
CA VAL A 105 5.55 4.55 5.27
C VAL A 105 5.51 3.53 6.40
N ALA A 106 4.32 3.14 6.84
CA ALA A 106 4.15 2.06 7.80
C ALA A 106 4.25 0.71 7.06
N CYS A 107 5.42 0.09 7.06
CA CYS A 107 5.62 -1.21 6.41
C CYS A 107 5.13 -2.36 7.31
N VAL A 108 4.31 -3.26 6.76
CA VAL A 108 3.97 -4.54 7.40
C VAL A 108 4.88 -5.67 6.91
N GLY A 109 4.69 -6.88 7.40
CA GLY A 109 5.41 -8.06 6.92
C GLY A 109 5.13 -8.38 5.45
N ILE A 110 6.00 -9.20 4.85
CA ILE A 110 5.87 -9.69 3.47
C ILE A 110 4.54 -10.44 3.30
N ASP A 111 3.84 -10.15 2.20
CA ASP A 111 2.51 -10.66 1.84
C ASP A 111 1.44 -10.49 2.93
N SER A 112 1.66 -9.58 3.89
CA SER A 112 0.84 -9.42 5.09
C SER A 112 -0.30 -8.42 4.91
N ALA A 113 -1.04 -8.52 3.81
CA ALA A 113 -2.13 -7.59 3.46
C ALA A 113 -3.22 -7.53 4.55
N ARG A 114 -3.54 -8.66 5.19
CA ARG A 114 -4.47 -8.71 6.32
C ARG A 114 -4.01 -7.82 7.49
N ASN A 115 -2.72 -7.86 7.84
CA ASN A 115 -2.20 -7.03 8.91
C ASN A 115 -2.20 -5.54 8.55
N ALA A 116 -2.06 -5.20 7.27
CA ALA A 116 -2.24 -3.82 6.82
C ALA A 116 -3.67 -3.32 7.06
N ALA A 117 -4.68 -4.16 6.83
CA ALA A 117 -6.07 -3.84 7.16
C ALA A 117 -6.32 -3.72 8.67
N VAL A 118 -5.75 -4.62 9.48
CA VAL A 118 -5.82 -4.52 10.95
C VAL A 118 -5.17 -3.21 11.45
N LEU A 119 -4.02 -2.84 10.90
CA LEU A 119 -3.34 -1.59 11.24
C LEU A 119 -4.16 -0.37 10.80
N ALA A 120 -4.74 -0.39 9.60
CA ALA A 120 -5.63 0.66 9.13
C ALA A 120 -6.83 0.83 10.07
N ALA A 121 -7.47 -0.26 10.49
CA ALA A 121 -8.59 -0.22 11.43
C ALA A 121 -8.19 0.39 12.78
N ARG A 122 -6.99 0.09 13.29
CA ARG A 122 -6.47 0.70 14.52
C ARG A 122 -6.23 2.20 14.37
N ILE A 123 -5.69 2.65 13.23
CA ILE A 123 -5.50 4.08 12.94
C ILE A 123 -6.84 4.81 12.85
N LEU A 124 -7.86 4.18 12.26
CA LEU A 124 -9.20 4.78 12.11
C LEU A 124 -9.98 4.88 13.43
N ALA A 125 -9.64 4.06 14.41
CA ALA A 125 -10.27 4.06 15.74
C ALA A 125 -9.63 5.05 16.72
N ALA A 126 -8.51 5.69 16.34
CA ALA A 126 -7.78 6.66 17.16
C ALA A 126 -8.35 8.08 17.05
#